data_AF-A0A494TK59-F1
#
_entry.id   AF-A0A494TK59-F1
#
_cell.length_a   1.000
_cell.length_b   1.000
_cell.length_c   1.000
_cell.angle_alpha   90.00
_cell.angle_beta   90.00
_cell.angle_gamma   90.00
#
_symmetry.space_group_name_H-M   'P 1'
#
loop_
_entity.id
_entity.type
_entity.pdbx_description
1 polymer ?
#
loop_
_entity_poly.entity_id
_entity_poly.type
_entity_poly.pdbx_seq_one_letter_code
_entity_poly.pdbx_strand_id
1 'polypeptide(L)'
;MDAVARLWPVGPATAISVAAGETRVEHLIAEPGIHDYAIEIGAGGRMDFHVLNAGAGYGRIAVDVTLHDGAHFEFGGVQVGGGEQTLEIVTTVRHIEPNATSRQVVRSVLGGQATGSYLGKVAVSRDAQKTDSVQSVKAMLLDRTATANAKPELEIYADDVKCAHGATVGELDKQAMFYLASRGLPPAEAQTLLLRAFVAEVFAGVEAQDVLEAAALGALERLS
;
A
#
# COMPACT_ATOMS: atom_id res chain seq x y z
N MET A 1 -15.03 3.00 -18.25
CA MET A 1 -15.72 1.72 -17.97
C MET A 1 -15.09 0.52 -18.70
N ASP A 2 -14.29 0.71 -19.77
CA ASP A 2 -13.72 -0.41 -20.55
C ASP A 2 -12.56 -1.18 -19.90
N ALA A 3 -11.81 -0.57 -18.97
CA ALA A 3 -10.61 -1.20 -18.39
C ALA A 3 -10.91 -2.48 -17.59
N VAL A 4 -12.04 -2.52 -16.89
CA VAL A 4 -12.43 -3.64 -16.00
C VAL A 4 -13.22 -4.71 -16.77
N ALA A 5 -13.88 -4.36 -17.88
CA ALA A 5 -14.75 -5.25 -18.63
C ALA A 5 -14.02 -6.50 -19.17
N ARG A 6 -12.70 -6.41 -19.41
CA ARG A 6 -11.86 -7.51 -19.91
C ARG A 6 -11.38 -8.47 -18.81
N LEU A 7 -11.53 -8.07 -17.54
CA LEU A 7 -11.06 -8.83 -16.37
C LEU A 7 -12.21 -9.56 -15.65
N TRP A 8 -13.42 -9.48 -16.21
CA TRP A 8 -14.61 -10.13 -15.68
C TRP A 8 -14.86 -11.49 -16.37
N PRO A 9 -15.25 -12.55 -15.63
CA PRO A 9 -15.48 -12.59 -14.19
C PRO A 9 -14.18 -12.65 -13.38
N VAL A 10 -14.18 -12.01 -12.21
CA VAL A 10 -13.08 -12.09 -11.26
C VAL A 10 -13.12 -13.45 -10.56
N GLY A 11 -11.96 -14.09 -10.39
CA GLY A 11 -11.83 -15.32 -9.61
C GLY A 11 -12.16 -15.11 -8.12
N PRO A 12 -12.32 -16.19 -7.35
CA PRO A 12 -12.48 -16.08 -5.89
C PRO A 12 -11.23 -15.49 -5.25
N ALA A 13 -11.41 -14.83 -4.10
CA ALA A 13 -10.30 -14.32 -3.30
C ALA A 13 -9.38 -15.46 -2.83
N THR A 14 -8.08 -15.21 -2.83
CA THR A 14 -7.08 -16.10 -2.25
C THR A 14 -7.22 -16.08 -0.74
N ALA A 15 -7.55 -17.24 -0.16
CA ALA A 15 -7.69 -17.37 1.29
C ALA A 15 -6.32 -17.60 1.95
N ILE A 16 -6.03 -16.84 3.00
CA ILE A 16 -4.84 -17.00 3.84
C ILE A 16 -5.31 -17.11 5.29
N SER A 17 -4.83 -18.14 6.00
CA SER A 17 -5.06 -18.29 7.43
C SER A 17 -3.73 -18.34 8.15
N VAL A 18 -3.61 -17.56 9.21
CA VAL A 18 -2.46 -17.53 10.13
C VAL A 18 -2.96 -18.04 11.48
N ALA A 19 -2.37 -19.14 11.96
CA ALA A 19 -2.78 -19.76 13.21
C ALA A 19 -2.45 -18.88 14.42
N ALA A 20 -3.02 -19.21 15.58
CA ALA A 20 -2.73 -18.50 16.81
C ALA A 20 -1.23 -18.55 17.16
N GLY A 21 -0.64 -17.39 17.43
CA GLY A 21 0.79 -17.23 17.72
C GLY A 21 1.74 -17.43 16.52
N GLU A 22 1.22 -17.74 15.33
CA GLU A 22 2.03 -17.92 14.12
C GLU A 22 2.42 -16.56 13.53
N THR A 23 3.61 -16.48 12.92
CA THR A 23 4.01 -15.34 12.10
C THR A 23 4.14 -15.78 10.64
N ARG A 24 3.51 -15.03 9.73
CA ARG A 24 3.59 -15.25 8.29
C ARG A 24 4.02 -13.99 7.56
N VAL A 25 4.85 -14.14 6.54
CA VAL A 25 5.28 -13.04 5.68
C VAL A 25 4.93 -13.39 4.25
N GLU A 26 4.32 -12.45 3.53
CA GLU A 26 3.96 -12.60 2.12
C GLU A 26 4.42 -11.37 1.32
N HIS A 27 4.82 -11.63 0.07
CA HIS A 27 5.26 -10.60 -0.87
C HIS A 27 4.59 -10.80 -2.21
N LEU A 28 4.05 -9.74 -2.80
CA LEU A 28 3.44 -9.74 -4.12
C LEU A 28 4.06 -8.66 -5.00
N ILE A 29 4.69 -9.06 -6.09
CA ILE A 29 4.92 -8.18 -7.24
C ILE A 29 3.79 -8.48 -8.21
N ALA A 30 2.82 -7.59 -8.31
CA ALA A 30 1.55 -7.86 -8.98
C ALA A 30 1.66 -7.76 -10.50
N GLU A 31 1.22 -8.83 -11.18
CA GLU A 31 0.89 -8.80 -12.61
C GLU A 31 -0.39 -7.97 -12.85
N PRO A 32 -0.63 -7.48 -14.08
CA PRO A 32 -1.89 -6.83 -14.45
C PRO A 32 -3.13 -7.65 -14.07
N GLY A 33 -4.19 -6.99 -13.62
CA GLY A 33 -5.45 -7.64 -13.28
C GLY A 33 -5.94 -7.35 -11.86
N ILE A 34 -6.69 -8.31 -11.31
CA ILE A 34 -7.31 -8.21 -9.98
C ILE A 34 -6.77 -9.32 -9.10
N HIS A 35 -6.27 -8.94 -7.93
CA HIS A 35 -5.73 -9.84 -6.91
C HIS A 35 -6.47 -9.59 -5.60
N ASP A 36 -7.41 -10.46 -5.28
CA ASP A 36 -8.21 -10.36 -4.06
C ASP A 36 -7.71 -11.37 -3.03
N TYR A 37 -7.57 -10.93 -1.77
CA TYR A 37 -7.11 -11.72 -0.64
C TYR A 37 -8.13 -11.63 0.50
N ALA A 38 -8.43 -12.78 1.11
CA ALA A 38 -9.18 -12.90 2.35
C ALA A 38 -8.27 -13.52 3.41
N ILE A 39 -7.95 -12.76 4.45
CA ILE A 39 -6.91 -13.08 5.42
C ILE A 39 -7.53 -13.17 6.81
N GLU A 40 -7.31 -14.29 7.49
CA GLU A 40 -7.73 -14.52 8.86
C GLU A 40 -6.49 -14.70 9.75
N ILE A 41 -6.31 -13.85 10.76
CA ILE A 41 -5.17 -13.92 11.68
C ILE A 41 -5.66 -14.26 13.07
N GLY A 42 -5.37 -15.49 13.51
CA GLY A 42 -5.77 -16.01 14.82
C GLY A 42 -5.08 -15.29 15.99
N ALA A 43 -5.53 -15.60 17.21
CA ALA A 43 -5.10 -14.90 18.42
C ALA A 43 -3.57 -14.88 18.58
N GLY A 44 -3.00 -13.69 18.81
CA GLY A 44 -1.55 -13.47 18.92
C GLY A 44 -0.76 -13.75 17.63
N GLY A 45 -1.42 -14.04 16.51
CA GLY A 45 -0.78 -14.26 15.22
C GLY A 45 -0.32 -12.95 14.59
N ARG A 46 0.63 -13.03 13.66
CA ARG A 46 1.18 -11.89 12.93
C ARG A 46 1.22 -12.18 11.44
N MET A 47 0.80 -11.23 10.62
CA MET A 47 1.07 -11.26 9.19
C MET A 47 1.68 -9.96 8.69
N ASP A 48 2.73 -10.10 7.89
CA ASP A 48 3.40 -9.01 7.21
C ASP A 48 3.19 -9.19 5.70
N PHE A 49 2.44 -8.30 5.07
CA PHE A 49 2.10 -8.40 3.65
C PHE A 49 2.60 -7.18 2.87
N HIS A 50 3.55 -7.41 1.97
CA HIS A 50 4.12 -6.36 1.14
C HIS A 50 3.72 -6.54 -0.31
N VAL A 51 3.25 -5.47 -0.95
CA VAL A 51 2.77 -5.50 -2.32
C VAL A 51 3.40 -4.38 -3.15
N LEU A 52 3.82 -4.73 -4.37
CA LEU A 52 4.21 -3.80 -5.42
C LEU A 52 3.20 -3.94 -6.56
N ASN A 53 2.39 -2.91 -6.77
CA ASN A 53 1.44 -2.79 -7.88
C ASN A 53 2.04 -1.87 -8.96
N ALA A 54 2.66 -2.48 -9.97
CA ALA A 54 3.36 -1.77 -11.04
C ALA A 54 3.18 -2.44 -12.42
N GLY A 55 2.18 -3.33 -12.55
CA GLY A 55 1.85 -4.04 -13.78
C GLY A 55 1.25 -3.13 -14.85
N ALA A 56 1.40 -3.51 -16.11
CA ALA A 56 0.81 -2.80 -17.26
C ALA A 56 -0.73 -2.67 -17.16
N GLY A 57 -1.29 -1.54 -17.62
CA GLY A 57 -2.74 -1.35 -17.71
C GLY A 57 -3.44 -1.16 -16.35
N TYR A 58 -4.41 -2.02 -16.03
CA TYR A 58 -5.18 -1.97 -14.78
C TYR A 58 -4.65 -2.99 -13.77
N GLY A 59 -4.46 -2.54 -12.53
CA GLY A 59 -4.00 -3.39 -11.44
C GLY A 59 -4.75 -3.07 -10.16
N ARG A 60 -5.54 -4.02 -9.65
CA ARG A 60 -6.25 -3.89 -8.36
C ARG A 60 -5.77 -4.97 -7.41
N ILE A 61 -5.45 -4.57 -6.19
CA ILE A 61 -5.16 -5.47 -5.09
C ILE A 61 -6.17 -5.17 -4.00
N ALA A 62 -7.02 -6.14 -3.65
CA ALA A 62 -7.93 -6.03 -2.52
C ALA A 62 -7.49 -6.98 -1.40
N VAL A 63 -7.36 -6.45 -0.19
CA VAL A 63 -6.97 -7.23 0.98
C VAL A 63 -8.02 -7.04 2.07
N ASP A 64 -8.76 -8.11 2.34
CA ASP A 64 -9.76 -8.16 3.40
C ASP A 64 -9.19 -8.99 4.56
N VAL A 65 -9.08 -8.40 5.74
CA VAL A 65 -8.38 -8.96 6.90
C VAL A 65 -9.29 -8.98 8.13
N THR A 66 -9.30 -10.10 8.84
CA THR A 66 -9.91 -10.23 10.17
C THR A 66 -8.82 -10.52 11.21
N LEU A 67 -8.84 -9.78 12.32
CA LEU A 67 -7.87 -9.86 13.41
C LEU A 67 -8.55 -10.29 14.72
N HIS A 68 -8.09 -11.42 15.27
CA HIS A 68 -8.48 -11.93 16.59
C HIS A 68 -7.63 -11.34 17.72
N ASP A 69 -7.86 -11.76 18.97
CA ASP A 69 -7.24 -11.17 20.16
C ASP A 69 -5.72 -11.09 20.05
N GLY A 70 -5.18 -9.89 20.22
CA GLY A 70 -3.72 -9.65 20.17
C GLY A 70 -3.07 -9.92 18.81
N ALA A 71 -3.82 -10.14 17.74
CA ALA A 71 -3.27 -10.35 16.41
C ALA A 71 -2.64 -9.06 15.84
N HIS A 72 -1.68 -9.21 14.93
CA HIS A 72 -0.99 -8.11 14.25
C HIS A 72 -1.06 -8.25 12.73
N PHE A 73 -1.33 -7.12 12.06
CA PHE A 73 -1.23 -7.01 10.61
C PHE A 73 -0.37 -5.82 10.19
N GLU A 74 0.73 -6.11 9.51
CA GLU A 74 1.60 -5.13 8.87
C GLU A 74 1.36 -5.18 7.36
N PHE A 75 1.09 -4.03 6.74
CA PHE A 75 0.86 -3.92 5.31
C PHE A 75 1.71 -2.82 4.69
N GLY A 76 2.55 -3.19 3.72
CA GLY A 76 3.34 -2.27 2.92
C GLY A 76 2.89 -2.29 1.45
N GLY A 77 2.31 -1.21 0.94
CA GLY A 77 1.87 -1.10 -0.45
C GLY A 77 2.63 -0.05 -1.24
N VAL A 78 3.18 -0.42 -2.39
CA VAL A 78 3.74 0.51 -3.37
C VAL A 78 2.95 0.46 -4.67
N GLN A 79 2.56 1.62 -5.19
CA GLN A 79 1.95 1.76 -6.51
C GLN A 79 2.86 2.60 -7.42
N VAL A 80 3.22 2.09 -8.59
CA VAL A 80 4.02 2.86 -9.59
C VAL A 80 3.29 2.81 -10.93
N GLY A 81 2.77 3.96 -11.38
CA GLY A 81 1.94 4.04 -12.58
C GLY A 81 2.33 5.18 -13.51
N GLY A 82 2.29 4.92 -14.83
CA GLY A 82 2.55 5.87 -15.91
C GLY A 82 1.52 5.77 -17.03
N GLY A 83 1.66 6.61 -18.07
CA GLY A 83 0.76 6.58 -19.22
C GLY A 83 -0.71 6.80 -18.78
N GLU A 84 -1.61 5.89 -19.16
CA GLU A 84 -3.03 5.92 -18.77
C GLU A 84 -3.39 4.80 -17.76
N GLN A 85 -2.39 4.27 -17.03
CA GLN A 85 -2.60 3.16 -16.09
C GLN A 85 -3.57 3.53 -14.96
N THR A 86 -4.30 2.54 -14.46
CA THR A 86 -5.19 2.69 -13.30
C THR A 86 -4.84 1.62 -12.27
N LEU A 87 -4.36 2.07 -11.12
CA LEU A 87 -3.84 1.19 -10.06
C LEU A 87 -4.63 1.43 -8.78
N GLU A 88 -5.04 0.35 -8.13
CA GLU A 88 -5.84 0.38 -6.91
C GLU A 88 -5.25 -0.53 -5.84
N ILE A 89 -5.17 -0.03 -4.62
CA ILE A 89 -5.02 -0.84 -3.42
C ILE A 89 -6.24 -0.59 -2.54
N VAL A 90 -6.96 -1.66 -2.22
CA VAL A 90 -8.14 -1.63 -1.37
C VAL A 90 -7.86 -2.49 -0.14
N THR A 91 -8.04 -1.94 1.05
CA THR A 91 -7.87 -2.69 2.31
C THR A 91 -9.11 -2.58 3.16
N THR A 92 -9.52 -3.68 3.77
CA THR A 92 -10.51 -3.70 4.85
C THR A 92 -9.91 -4.51 5.99
N VAL A 93 -9.58 -3.85 7.10
CA VAL A 93 -9.02 -4.50 8.29
C VAL A 93 -10.04 -4.44 9.41
N ARG A 94 -10.53 -5.60 9.84
CA ARG A 94 -11.50 -5.76 10.92
C ARG A 94 -10.81 -6.24 12.18
N HIS A 95 -10.81 -5.38 13.20
CA HIS A 95 -10.44 -5.73 14.57
C HIS A 95 -11.71 -6.24 15.26
N ILE A 96 -11.80 -7.55 15.47
CA ILE A 96 -13.00 -8.20 16.02
C ILE A 96 -12.88 -8.57 17.49
N GLU A 97 -11.66 -8.60 18.02
CA GLU A 97 -11.35 -8.92 19.41
C GLU A 97 -10.31 -7.94 19.99
N PRO A 98 -10.12 -7.89 21.32
CA PRO A 98 -9.23 -6.93 21.98
C PRO A 98 -7.76 -7.02 21.55
N ASN A 99 -6.98 -5.99 21.89
CA ASN A 99 -5.51 -5.95 21.79
C ASN A 99 -4.92 -6.11 20.38
N ALA A 100 -5.74 -6.30 19.34
CA ALA A 100 -5.29 -6.43 17.97
C ALA A 100 -4.68 -5.11 17.46
N THR A 101 -3.69 -5.22 16.59
CA THR A 101 -2.95 -4.07 16.07
C THR A 101 -2.79 -4.13 14.56
N SER A 102 -2.75 -2.97 13.91
CA SER A 102 -2.43 -2.90 12.48
C SER A 102 -1.63 -1.67 12.09
N ARG A 103 -0.75 -1.85 11.12
CA ARG A 103 0.06 -0.79 10.51
C ARG A 103 -0.03 -0.93 9.00
N GLN A 104 -0.41 0.16 8.33
CA GLN A 104 -0.61 0.16 6.89
C GLN A 104 0.13 1.36 6.30
N VAL A 105 1.14 1.12 5.49
CA VAL A 105 1.93 2.14 4.82
C VAL A 105 1.74 1.98 3.32
N VAL A 106 1.23 3.02 2.66
CA VAL A 106 1.05 3.04 1.20
C VAL A 106 1.77 4.22 0.57
N ARG A 107 2.55 3.96 -0.47
CA ARG A 107 3.30 4.95 -1.25
C ARG A 107 2.97 4.80 -2.74
N SER A 108 2.47 5.86 -3.35
CA SER A 108 2.12 5.86 -4.78
C SER A 108 2.97 6.87 -5.54
N VAL A 109 3.55 6.48 -6.67
CA VAL A 109 4.25 7.37 -7.61
C VAL A 109 3.54 7.28 -8.96
N LEU A 110 3.05 8.42 -9.46
CA LEU A 110 2.17 8.48 -10.62
C LEU A 110 2.64 9.54 -11.62
N GLY A 111 2.89 9.12 -12.86
CA GLY A 111 3.26 10.00 -13.98
C GLY A 111 2.29 9.89 -15.16
N GLY A 112 2.45 10.78 -16.14
CA GLY A 112 1.56 10.88 -17.30
C GLY A 112 0.12 11.20 -16.89
N GLN A 113 -0.83 10.39 -17.34
CA GLN A 113 -2.26 10.45 -17.01
C GLN A 113 -2.68 9.31 -16.05
N ALA A 114 -1.73 8.69 -15.36
CA ALA A 114 -2.02 7.54 -14.50
C ALA A 114 -2.91 7.94 -13.32
N THR A 115 -3.80 7.01 -12.95
CA THR A 115 -4.65 7.14 -11.76
C THR A 115 -4.24 6.10 -10.73
N GLY A 116 -3.93 6.54 -9.51
CA GLY A 116 -3.65 5.68 -8.37
C GLY A 116 -4.66 5.92 -7.26
N SER A 117 -5.30 4.85 -6.78
CA SER A 117 -6.28 4.93 -5.70
C SER A 117 -5.87 4.04 -4.53
N TYR A 118 -5.92 4.60 -3.32
CA TYR A 118 -5.93 3.83 -2.08
C TYR A 118 -7.26 4.03 -1.35
N LEU A 119 -7.96 2.93 -1.11
CA LEU A 119 -9.19 2.90 -0.32
C LEU A 119 -8.97 1.96 0.86
N GLY A 120 -8.76 2.52 2.05
CA GLY A 120 -8.44 1.72 3.22
C GLY A 120 -9.42 1.93 4.33
N LYS A 121 -10.09 0.86 4.77
CA LYS A 121 -11.01 0.88 5.89
C LYS A 121 -10.44 0.12 7.07
N VAL A 122 -10.47 0.73 8.24
CA VAL A 122 -10.27 0.06 9.52
C VAL A 122 -11.60 0.05 10.26
N ALA A 123 -12.11 -1.14 10.57
CA ALA A 123 -13.31 -1.32 11.36
C ALA A 123 -12.95 -1.95 12.70
N VAL A 124 -13.36 -1.32 13.80
CA VAL A 124 -13.08 -1.78 15.16
C VAL A 124 -14.40 -2.08 15.86
N SER A 125 -14.58 -3.37 16.19
CA SER A 125 -15.79 -3.88 16.83
C SER A 125 -15.96 -3.33 18.24
N ARG A 126 -17.19 -3.30 18.76
CA ARG A 126 -17.50 -2.71 20.08
C ARG A 126 -16.66 -3.27 21.22
N ASP A 127 -16.39 -4.57 21.18
CA ASP A 127 -15.65 -5.28 22.23
C ASP A 127 -14.13 -5.35 21.95
N ALA A 128 -13.66 -4.85 20.80
CA ALA A 128 -12.24 -4.82 20.42
C ALA A 128 -11.49 -3.66 21.10
N GLN A 129 -11.47 -3.69 22.44
CA GLN A 129 -10.77 -2.70 23.25
C GLN A 129 -9.26 -2.83 23.07
N LYS A 130 -8.52 -1.76 23.35
CA LYS A 130 -7.05 -1.69 23.21
C LYS A 130 -6.54 -1.88 21.79
N THR A 131 -7.40 -1.77 20.77
CA THR A 131 -6.94 -1.72 19.38
C THR A 131 -5.99 -0.55 19.16
N ASP A 132 -4.90 -0.83 18.45
CA ASP A 132 -3.95 0.18 17.97
C ASP A 132 -3.77 0.06 16.44
N SER A 133 -4.24 1.06 15.69
CA SER A 133 -4.24 1.05 14.23
C SER A 133 -3.70 2.35 13.64
N VAL A 134 -2.83 2.24 12.62
CA VAL A 134 -2.30 3.39 11.87
C VAL A 134 -2.36 3.14 10.36
N GLN A 135 -2.87 4.11 9.62
CA GLN A 135 -2.77 4.19 8.16
C GLN A 135 -1.94 5.40 7.74
N SER A 136 -0.88 5.18 6.97
CA SER A 136 -0.01 6.23 6.42
C SER A 136 0.03 6.13 4.89
N VAL A 137 -0.69 7.03 4.22
CA VAL A 137 -0.84 7.04 2.76
C VAL A 137 -0.16 8.28 2.20
N LYS A 138 0.75 8.11 1.25
CA LYS A 138 1.34 9.23 0.53
C LYS A 138 1.35 8.95 -0.97
N ALA A 139 1.02 9.95 -1.77
CA ALA A 139 1.12 9.89 -3.22
C ALA A 139 1.97 11.05 -3.76
N MET A 140 2.83 10.73 -4.73
CA MET A 140 3.67 11.66 -5.44
C MET A 140 3.25 11.70 -6.90
N LEU A 141 2.82 12.88 -7.36
CA LEU A 141 2.47 13.14 -8.74
C LEU A 141 3.70 13.70 -9.46
N LEU A 142 4.12 13.05 -10.53
CA LEU A 142 5.22 13.50 -11.39
C LEU A 142 4.73 14.51 -12.44
N ASP A 143 3.48 14.35 -12.88
CA ASP A 143 2.84 15.21 -13.87
C ASP A 143 1.52 15.75 -13.33
N ARG A 144 1.15 16.96 -13.76
CA ARG A 144 -0.12 17.60 -13.38
C ARG A 144 -1.36 16.88 -13.91
N THR A 145 -1.18 15.98 -14.86
CA THR A 145 -2.22 15.15 -15.46
C THR A 145 -2.44 13.82 -14.72
N ALA A 146 -1.54 13.45 -13.80
CA ALA A 146 -1.72 12.26 -12.97
C ALA A 146 -2.72 12.54 -11.83
N THR A 147 -3.40 11.49 -11.37
CA THR A 147 -4.45 11.60 -10.35
C THR A 147 -4.19 10.62 -9.21
N ALA A 148 -4.19 11.12 -7.96
CA ALA A 148 -4.17 10.29 -6.77
C ALA A 148 -5.46 10.44 -5.97
N ASN A 149 -6.12 9.31 -5.67
CA ASN A 149 -7.25 9.25 -4.76
C ASN A 149 -6.83 8.55 -3.47
N ALA A 150 -6.95 9.21 -2.32
CA ALA A 150 -6.63 8.61 -1.02
C ALA A 150 -7.85 8.72 -0.10
N LYS A 151 -8.43 7.57 0.24
CA LYS A 151 -9.61 7.46 1.10
C LYS A 151 -9.35 6.48 2.25
N PRO A 152 -8.57 6.87 3.27
CA PRO A 152 -8.50 6.14 4.53
C PRO A 152 -9.73 6.45 5.40
N GLU A 153 -10.38 5.42 5.94
CA GLU A 153 -11.62 5.49 6.70
C GLU A 153 -11.51 4.68 8.00
N LEU A 154 -12.13 5.21 9.06
CA LEU A 154 -12.18 4.58 10.38
C LEU A 154 -13.65 4.39 10.79
N GLU A 155 -14.04 3.16 11.12
CA GLU A 155 -15.34 2.81 11.71
C GLU A 155 -15.09 2.23 13.10
N ILE A 156 -15.14 3.07 14.13
CA ILE A 156 -14.71 2.72 15.48
C ILE A 156 -15.92 2.65 16.42
N TYR A 157 -16.19 1.46 16.97
CA TYR A 157 -17.26 1.23 17.94
C TYR A 157 -16.76 0.96 19.37
N ALA A 158 -15.44 0.92 19.58
CA ALA A 158 -14.79 0.75 20.87
C ALA A 158 -14.22 2.07 21.41
N ASP A 159 -14.26 2.26 22.72
CA ASP A 159 -13.88 3.54 23.37
C ASP A 159 -12.37 3.61 23.67
N ASP A 160 -11.76 2.53 24.12
CA ASP A 160 -10.38 2.48 24.61
C ASP A 160 -9.42 2.04 23.50
N VAL A 161 -9.25 2.88 22.48
CA VAL A 161 -8.45 2.57 21.29
C VAL A 161 -7.52 3.71 20.88
N LYS A 162 -6.51 3.38 20.07
CA LYS A 162 -5.63 4.34 19.40
C LYS A 162 -5.70 4.11 17.89
N CYS A 163 -6.52 4.88 17.20
CA CYS A 163 -6.62 4.78 15.75
C CYS A 163 -6.23 6.11 15.10
N ALA A 164 -5.35 6.06 14.09
CA ALA A 164 -4.94 7.22 13.33
C ALA A 164 -4.86 6.90 11.85
N HIS A 165 -5.13 7.91 11.02
CA HIS A 165 -4.93 7.83 9.58
C HIS A 165 -4.40 9.16 9.07
N GLY A 166 -3.55 9.10 8.04
CA GLY A 166 -2.99 10.27 7.38
C GLY A 166 -2.85 10.01 5.89
N ALA A 167 -3.25 11.00 5.09
CA ALA A 167 -3.11 10.98 3.65
C ALA A 167 -2.50 12.28 3.15
N THR A 168 -1.45 12.21 2.35
CA THR A 168 -0.85 13.38 1.69
C THR A 168 -0.65 13.12 0.20
N VAL A 169 -1.06 14.06 -0.64
CA VAL A 169 -0.78 14.06 -2.07
C VAL A 169 0.08 15.28 -2.38
N GLY A 170 1.18 15.09 -3.11
CA GLY A 170 2.10 16.19 -3.42
C GLY A 170 2.95 15.94 -4.65
N GLU A 171 3.81 16.91 -4.96
CA GLU A 171 4.84 16.83 -5.99
C GLU A 171 6.20 16.56 -5.34
N LEU A 172 7.22 16.26 -6.17
CA LEU A 172 8.61 16.24 -5.73
C LEU A 172 9.03 17.57 -5.09
N ASP A 173 9.78 17.49 -3.99
CA ASP A 173 10.31 18.67 -3.31
C ASP A 173 11.33 19.38 -4.20
N LYS A 174 10.95 20.55 -4.70
CA LYS A 174 11.77 21.39 -5.58
C LYS A 174 13.03 21.88 -4.89
N GLN A 175 13.03 22.05 -3.56
CA GLN A 175 14.23 22.43 -2.81
C GLN A 175 15.19 21.24 -2.69
N ALA A 176 14.68 20.04 -2.40
CA ALA A 176 15.51 18.83 -2.40
C ALA A 176 16.12 18.56 -3.78
N MET A 177 15.33 18.71 -4.85
CA MET A 177 15.81 18.62 -6.24
C MET A 177 16.91 19.63 -6.55
N PHE A 178 16.69 20.91 -6.21
CA PHE A 178 17.68 21.96 -6.40
C PHE A 178 18.96 21.70 -5.59
N TYR A 179 18.82 21.23 -4.35
CA TYR A 179 19.95 20.90 -3.50
C TYR A 179 20.81 19.79 -4.10
N LEU A 180 20.20 18.67 -4.52
CA LEU A 180 20.92 17.56 -5.16
C LEU A 180 21.60 18.00 -6.47
N ALA A 181 20.90 18.79 -7.29
CA ALA A 181 21.47 19.34 -8.52
C ALA A 181 22.67 20.26 -8.25
N SER A 182 22.61 21.08 -7.20
CA SER A 182 23.73 21.95 -6.78
C SER A 182 24.97 21.16 -6.31
N ARG A 183 24.80 19.88 -5.95
CA ARG A 183 25.88 18.96 -5.59
C ARG A 183 26.39 18.14 -6.78
N GLY A 184 25.94 18.46 -7.99
CA GLY A 184 26.44 17.87 -9.24
C GLY A 184 25.65 16.66 -9.73
N LEU A 185 24.53 16.30 -9.09
CA LEU A 185 23.66 15.24 -9.62
C LEU A 185 22.84 15.79 -10.80
N PRO A 186 22.81 15.10 -11.95
CA PRO A 186 21.88 15.42 -13.02
C PRO A 186 20.43 15.39 -12.52
N PRO A 187 19.53 16.27 -13.02
CA PRO A 187 18.14 16.32 -12.54
C PRO A 187 17.41 14.98 -12.57
N ALA A 188 17.62 14.18 -13.62
CA ALA A 188 17.01 12.85 -13.72
C ALA A 188 17.49 11.90 -12.61
N GLU A 189 18.80 11.90 -12.30
CA GLU A 189 19.37 11.08 -11.23
C GLU A 189 18.90 11.56 -9.85
N ALA A 190 18.78 12.88 -9.64
CA ALA A 190 18.24 13.46 -8.41
C ALA A 190 16.78 13.04 -8.19
N GLN A 191 15.95 13.08 -9.23
CA GLN A 191 14.57 12.62 -9.18
C GLN A 191 14.50 11.13 -8.84
N THR A 192 15.24 10.28 -9.56
CA THR A 192 15.28 8.83 -9.30
C THR A 192 15.70 8.53 -7.87
N LEU A 193 16.70 9.25 -7.33
CA LEU A 193 17.14 9.08 -5.94
C LEU A 193 16.03 9.40 -4.93
N LEU A 194 15.32 10.52 -5.11
CA LEU A 194 14.22 10.91 -4.22
C LEU A 194 13.04 9.94 -4.31
N LEU A 195 12.68 9.51 -5.52
CA LEU A 195 11.60 8.53 -5.74
C LEU A 195 11.95 7.18 -5.14
N ARG A 196 13.20 6.72 -5.29
CA ARG A 196 13.68 5.50 -4.66
C ARG A 196 13.57 5.59 -3.14
N ALA A 197 14.04 6.67 -2.54
CA ALA A 197 13.95 6.86 -1.09
C ALA A 197 12.49 6.87 -0.59
N PHE A 198 11.59 7.47 -1.38
CA PHE A 198 10.16 7.52 -1.07
C PHE A 198 9.48 6.14 -1.04
N VAL A 199 9.83 5.23 -1.97
CA VAL A 199 9.26 3.88 -2.01
C VAL A 199 9.98 2.89 -1.09
N ALA A 200 11.29 3.06 -0.88
CA ALA A 200 12.10 2.19 -0.01
C ALA A 200 11.64 2.23 1.46
N GLU A 201 11.03 3.34 1.92
CA GLU A 201 10.41 3.45 3.25
C GLU A 201 9.44 2.29 3.54
N VAL A 202 8.74 1.78 2.52
CA VAL A 202 7.72 0.72 2.64
C VAL A 202 8.34 -0.66 2.84
N PHE A 203 9.53 -0.89 2.30
CA PHE A 203 10.18 -2.21 2.29
C PHE A 203 11.36 -2.30 3.26
N ALA A 204 11.62 -1.25 4.04
CA ALA A 204 12.74 -1.19 4.96
C ALA A 204 12.63 -2.28 6.05
N GLY A 205 13.66 -3.12 6.18
CA GLY A 205 13.72 -4.18 7.18
C GLY A 205 13.00 -5.48 6.79
N VAL A 206 12.46 -5.55 5.58
CA VAL A 206 11.81 -6.76 5.04
C VAL A 206 12.87 -7.73 4.50
N GLU A 207 12.70 -9.04 4.68
CA GLU A 207 13.65 -10.04 4.16
C GLU A 207 13.84 -9.93 2.64
N ALA A 208 12.74 -9.72 1.90
CA ALA A 208 12.75 -9.52 0.46
C ALA A 208 12.98 -8.06 0.02
N GLN A 209 13.52 -7.20 0.89
CA GLN A 209 13.70 -5.77 0.61
C GLN A 209 14.42 -5.52 -0.72
N ASP A 210 15.56 -6.19 -0.96
CA ASP A 210 16.36 -5.99 -2.17
C ASP A 210 15.57 -6.31 -3.45
N VAL A 211 14.74 -7.35 -3.42
CA VAL A 211 13.93 -7.78 -4.57
C VAL A 211 12.80 -6.79 -4.83
N LEU A 212 12.09 -6.36 -3.78
CA LEU A 212 10.99 -5.41 -3.87
C LEU A 212 11.46 -4.01 -4.29
N GLU A 213 12.58 -3.54 -3.72
CA GLU A 213 13.20 -2.27 -4.12
C GLU A 213 13.69 -2.30 -5.57
N ALA A 214 14.36 -3.38 -6.00
CA ALA A 214 14.82 -3.51 -7.38
C ALA A 214 13.64 -3.51 -8.36
N ALA A 215 12.57 -4.24 -8.05
CA ALA A 215 11.36 -4.26 -8.87
C ALA A 215 10.66 -2.88 -8.92
N ALA A 216 10.59 -2.18 -7.79
CA ALA A 216 10.02 -0.84 -7.71
C ALA A 216 10.87 0.17 -8.49
N LEU A 217 12.20 0.10 -8.39
CA LEU A 217 13.12 0.94 -9.15
C LEU A 217 12.98 0.72 -10.65
N GLY A 218 12.94 -0.55 -11.09
CA GLY A 218 12.69 -0.87 -12.49
C GLY A 218 11.34 -0.36 -12.99
N ALA A 219 10.33 -0.23 -12.11
CA ALA A 219 9.06 0.40 -12.45
C ALA A 219 9.16 1.93 -12.56
N LEU A 220 9.90 2.58 -11.65
CA LEU A 220 10.14 4.02 -11.67
C LEU A 220 10.89 4.45 -12.93
N GLU A 221 11.88 3.67 -13.37
CA GLU A 221 12.64 3.93 -14.60
C GLU A 221 11.79 3.87 -15.88
N ARG A 222 10.64 3.18 -15.85
CA ARG A 222 9.67 3.16 -16.97
C ARG A 222 8.78 4.40 -17.01
N LEU A 223 8.79 5.23 -15.97
CA LEU A 223 8.02 6.48 -15.92
C LEU A 223 8.77 7.66 -16.55
N SER A 224 10.10 7.55 -16.67
CA SER A 224 11.01 8.57 -17.20
C SER A 224 11.16 8.54 -18.72
#